data_AF-A0A954K4I6-F1
#
_entry.id   AF-A0A954K4I6-F1
#
_cell.length_a   1.000
_cell.length_b   1.000
_cell.length_c   1.000
_cell.angle_alpha   90.00
_cell.angle_beta   90.00
_cell.angle_gamma   90.00
#
_symmetry.space_group_name_H-M   'P 1'
#
loop_
_entity.id
_entity.type
_entity.pdbx_description
1 polymer ?
#
loop_
_entity_poly.entity_id
_entity_poly.type
_entity_poly.pdbx_seq_one_letter_code
_entity_poly.pdbx_strand_id
1 'polypeptide(L)'
;WLLFSDSPSETPFDPAVPDPRNKLDINQEVQAILEEIPEKYRTVLVLRDLENFSTSEIAAILDRKEATIRWRLAEARNRFQKLWSSRQNTENPMSAKE
;
A
#
# COMPACT_ATOMS: atom_id res chain seq x y z
N TRP A 1 -34.57 -9.61 -38.12
CA TRP A 1 -33.74 -8.42 -37.89
C TRP A 1 -33.59 -8.24 -36.41
N LEU A 2 -32.61 -8.94 -35.84
CA LEU A 2 -32.36 -8.98 -34.40
C LEU A 2 -31.44 -7.82 -34.03
N LEU A 3 -31.99 -6.99 -33.16
CA LEU A 3 -31.42 -5.83 -32.51
C LEU A 3 -30.41 -6.30 -31.45
N PHE A 4 -29.16 -6.55 -31.85
CA PHE A 4 -28.08 -6.89 -30.92
C PHE A 4 -26.77 -6.18 -31.28
N SER A 5 -26.51 -5.07 -30.60
CA SER A 5 -25.28 -4.88 -29.82
C SER A 5 -25.48 -3.64 -28.96
N ASP A 6 -26.38 -3.79 -27.99
CA ASP A 6 -26.11 -3.18 -26.70
C ASP A 6 -25.01 -4.03 -26.06
N SER A 7 -23.78 -3.57 -26.15
CA SER A 7 -22.74 -3.99 -25.23
C SER A 7 -22.25 -2.72 -24.57
N PRO A 8 -22.87 -2.31 -23.44
CA PRO A 8 -22.14 -1.47 -22.52
C PRO A 8 -20.96 -2.33 -22.09
N SER A 9 -19.78 -2.02 -22.61
CA SER A 9 -18.53 -2.56 -22.10
C SER A 9 -18.62 -2.50 -20.58
N GLU A 10 -18.67 -3.67 -19.95
CA GLU A 10 -18.74 -3.87 -18.52
C GLU A 10 -17.66 -3.03 -17.83
N THR A 11 -18.02 -1.83 -17.41
CA THR A 11 -17.40 -1.19 -16.25
C THR A 11 -18.32 -1.52 -15.08
N PRO A 12 -17.81 -1.81 -13.86
CA PRO A 12 -16.50 -1.40 -13.36
C PRO A 12 -15.78 -2.46 -12.49
N PHE A 13 -14.45 -2.48 -12.46
CA PHE A 13 -13.78 -2.79 -11.18
C PHE A 13 -14.07 -1.59 -10.27
N ASP A 14 -15.26 -1.60 -9.66
CA ASP A 14 -15.58 -0.69 -8.58
C ASP A 14 -15.26 -1.42 -7.28
N PRO A 15 -14.10 -1.16 -6.65
CA PRO A 15 -13.82 -1.65 -5.31
C PRO A 15 -14.73 -1.01 -4.24
N ALA A 16 -15.70 -0.16 -4.60
CA ALA A 16 -16.53 0.61 -3.67
C ALA A 16 -17.82 -0.09 -3.18
N VAL A 17 -17.82 -1.40 -2.96
CA VAL A 17 -18.83 -2.00 -2.08
C VAL A 17 -18.16 -2.68 -0.89
N PRO A 18 -17.74 -1.91 0.13
CA PRO A 18 -17.33 -2.49 1.40
C PRO A 18 -18.55 -3.05 2.14
N ASP A 19 -18.48 -4.34 2.46
CA ASP A 19 -19.47 -5.07 3.27
C ASP A 19 -19.59 -4.43 4.68
N PRO A 20 -20.80 -4.09 5.16
CA PRO A 20 -21.03 -3.32 6.38
C PRO A 20 -20.71 -4.04 7.71
N ARG A 21 -19.93 -5.13 7.72
CA ARG A 21 -19.54 -5.88 8.92
C ARG A 21 -18.04 -5.82 9.20
N ASN A 22 -17.57 -4.59 9.44
CA ASN A 22 -16.55 -4.26 10.44
C ASN A 22 -15.20 -5.00 10.37
N LYS A 23 -14.62 -5.10 9.17
CA LYS A 23 -13.17 -5.07 9.00
C LYS A 23 -12.89 -3.96 8.00
N LEU A 24 -12.10 -2.97 8.37
CA LEU A 24 -11.51 -2.09 7.38
C LEU A 24 -10.86 -2.99 6.33
N ASP A 25 -11.13 -2.72 5.05
CA ASP A 25 -10.46 -3.46 3.99
C ASP A 25 -8.95 -3.29 4.21
N ILE A 26 -8.21 -4.40 4.25
CA ILE A 26 -6.76 -4.38 4.47
C ILE A 26 -6.10 -3.42 3.48
N ASN A 27 -6.64 -3.31 2.27
CA ASN A 27 -6.17 -2.35 1.27
C ASN A 27 -6.32 -0.90 1.73
N GLN A 28 -7.44 -0.54 2.35
CA GLN A 28 -7.68 0.81 2.88
C GLN A 28 -6.74 1.11 4.05
N GLU A 29 -6.46 0.11 4.90
CA GLU A 29 -5.54 0.28 6.03
C GLU A 29 -4.08 0.46 5.56
N VAL A 30 -3.64 -0.35 4.58
CA VAL A 30 -2.33 -0.19 3.95
C VAL A 30 -2.21 1.18 3.31
N GLN A 31 -3.24 1.63 2.58
CA GLN A 31 -3.26 2.95 1.94
C GLN A 31 -3.14 4.08 2.97
N ALA A 32 -3.90 4.02 4.06
CA ALA A 32 -3.85 5.00 5.13
C ALA A 32 -2.44 5.07 5.77
N ILE A 33 -1.80 3.93 5.99
CA ILE A 33 -0.44 3.88 6.55
C ILE A 33 0.58 4.44 5.55
N LEU A 34 0.46 4.10 4.27
CA LEU A 34 1.32 4.66 3.24
C LEU A 34 1.21 6.19 3.20
N GLU A 35 0.01 6.74 3.37
CA GLU A 35 -0.25 8.18 3.43
C GLU A 35 0.44 8.89 4.61
N GLU A 36 0.62 8.21 5.73
CA GLU A 36 1.37 8.72 6.89
C GLU A 36 2.90 8.72 6.68
N ILE A 37 3.40 7.85 5.79
CA ILE A 37 4.83 7.78 5.47
C ILE A 37 5.22 8.96 4.56
N PRO A 38 6.31 9.70 4.85
CA PRO A 38 6.75 10.80 3.98
C PRO A 38 7.01 10.33 2.55
N GLU A 39 6.60 11.15 1.57
CA GLU A 39 6.61 10.81 0.14
C GLU A 39 7.92 10.17 -0.33
N LYS A 40 9.07 10.78 0.02
CA LYS A 40 10.41 10.28 -0.35
C LYS A 40 10.70 8.82 0.03
N TYR A 41 10.03 8.30 1.07
CA TYR A 41 10.15 6.91 1.52
C TYR A 41 9.05 6.05 0.91
N ARG A 42 7.82 6.58 0.84
CA ARG A 42 6.67 5.94 0.20
C ARG A 42 6.96 5.59 -1.26
N THR A 43 7.49 6.52 -2.04
CA THR A 43 7.83 6.31 -3.46
C THR A 43 8.80 5.14 -3.63
N VAL A 44 9.85 5.08 -2.81
CA VAL A 44 10.86 4.01 -2.87
C VAL A 44 10.27 2.66 -2.44
N LEU A 45 9.35 2.66 -1.47
CA LEU A 45 8.65 1.46 -1.03
C LEU A 45 7.69 0.94 -2.10
N VAL A 46 6.88 1.82 -2.70
CA VAL A 46 5.93 1.48 -3.77
C VAL A 46 6.66 0.92 -4.99
N LEU A 47 7.70 1.61 -5.46
CA LEU A 47 8.48 1.16 -6.60
C LEU A 47 9.12 -0.23 -6.36
N ARG A 48 9.47 -0.55 -5.11
CA ARG A 48 10.08 -1.85 -4.78
C ARG A 48 9.05 -2.95 -4.57
N ASP A 49 8.05 -2.69 -3.73
CA ASP A 49 7.20 -3.74 -3.18
C ASP A 49 5.92 -3.92 -4.02
N LEU A 50 5.44 -2.88 -4.71
CA LEU A 50 4.27 -2.94 -5.60
C LEU A 50 4.67 -3.09 -7.07
N GLU A 51 5.66 -2.32 -7.52
CA GLU A 51 6.11 -2.33 -8.92
C GLU A 51 7.29 -3.29 -9.18
N ASN A 52 7.83 -3.92 -8.13
CA ASN A 52 8.91 -4.91 -8.20
C ASN A 52 10.24 -4.44 -8.83
N PHE A 53 10.51 -3.14 -8.91
CA PHE A 53 11.78 -2.63 -9.42
C PHE A 53 12.98 -3.02 -8.54
N SER A 54 14.14 -3.21 -9.17
CA SER A 54 15.41 -3.38 -8.49
C SER A 54 15.87 -2.08 -7.82
N THR A 55 16.71 -2.19 -6.79
CA THR A 55 17.33 -1.02 -6.15
C THR A 55 18.09 -0.14 -7.16
N SER A 56 18.69 -0.76 -8.19
CA SER A 56 19.45 -0.07 -9.23
C SER A 56 18.52 0.69 -10.19
N GLU A 57 17.40 0.07 -10.60
CA GLU A 57 16.37 0.75 -11.41
C GLU A 57 15.75 1.92 -10.65
N ILE A 58 15.41 1.73 -9.38
CA ILE A 58 14.87 2.82 -8.53
C ILE A 58 15.89 3.96 -8.39
N ALA A 59 17.17 3.63 -8.25
CA ALA A 59 18.26 4.62 -8.21
C ALA A 59 18.35 5.42 -9.52
N ALA A 60 18.22 4.75 -10.67
CA ALA A 60 18.19 5.40 -11.98
C ALA A 60 16.93 6.26 -12.18
N ILE A 61 15.74 5.75 -11.80
CA ILE A 61 14.46 6.46 -11.92
C ILE A 61 14.45 7.76 -11.09
N LEU A 62 14.99 7.71 -9.87
CA LEU A 62 14.97 8.84 -8.94
C LEU A 62 16.23 9.73 -9.03
N ASP A 63 17.17 9.39 -9.90
CA ASP A 63 18.49 10.01 -10.05
C ASP A 63 19.23 10.15 -8.70
N ARG A 64 19.37 9.02 -7.99
CA ARG A 64 20.04 8.95 -6.68
C ARG A 64 21.01 7.78 -6.61
N LYS A 65 21.94 7.84 -5.67
CA LYS A 65 22.84 6.73 -5.37
C LYS A 65 22.06 5.55 -4.79
N GLU A 66 22.39 4.34 -5.22
CA GLU A 66 21.78 3.12 -4.67
C GLU A 66 21.91 3.01 -3.15
N ALA A 67 23.02 3.48 -2.57
CA ALA A 67 23.21 3.52 -1.12
C ALA A 67 22.11 4.34 -0.42
N THR A 68 21.69 5.46 -1.03
CA THR A 68 20.59 6.30 -0.54
C THR A 68 19.26 5.57 -0.67
N ILE A 69 19.02 4.85 -1.78
CA ILE A 69 17.80 4.06 -1.96
C ILE A 69 17.71 2.94 -0.94
N ARG A 70 18.79 2.18 -0.72
CA ARG A 70 18.84 1.11 0.30
C ARG A 70 18.49 1.64 1.69
N TRP A 71 19.08 2.77 2.09
CA TRP A 71 18.77 3.40 3.38
C TRP A 71 17.32 3.88 3.45
N ARG A 72 16.83 4.57 2.40
CA ARG A 72 15.43 5.04 2.34
C ARG A 72 14.44 3.89 2.40
N LEU A 73 14.75 2.78 1.76
CA LEU A 73 13.90 1.60 1.71
C LEU A 73 13.84 0.87 3.07
N ALA A 74 14.99 0.77 3.77
CA ALA A 74 15.03 0.27 5.13
C ALA A 74 14.21 1.16 6.09
N GLU A 75 14.37 2.48 5.98
CA GLU A 75 13.63 3.46 6.78
C GLU A 75 12.12 3.43 6.46
N ALA A 76 11.75 3.28 5.18
CA ALA A 76 10.36 3.16 4.75
C ALA A 76 9.68 1.94 5.38
N ARG A 77 10.33 0.77 5.34
CA ARG A 77 9.81 -0.46 5.94
C ARG A 77 9.73 -0.38 7.46
N ASN A 78 10.72 0.24 8.11
CA ASN A 78 10.69 0.44 9.56
C ASN A 78 9.50 1.31 9.98
N ARG A 79 9.25 2.40 9.25
CA ARG A 79 8.08 3.27 9.49
C ARG A 79 6.77 2.54 9.24
N PHE A 80 6.66 1.85 8.10
CA PHE A 80 5.48 1.06 7.76
C PHE A 80 5.17 0.05 8.88
N GLN A 81 6.17 -0.73 9.31
CA GLN A 81 6.02 -1.71 10.37
C GLN A 81 5.56 -1.07 11.69
N LYS A 82 6.17 0.06 12.09
CA LYS A 82 5.77 0.77 13.33
C LYS A 82 4.32 1.23 13.29
N LEU A 83 3.90 1.84 12.18
CA LEU A 83 2.55 2.34 12.00
C LEU A 83 1.53 1.18 11.94
N TRP A 84 1.85 0.14 11.19
CA TRP A 84 1.05 -1.09 11.10
C TRP A 84 0.88 -1.75 12.48
N SER A 85 1.97 -1.99 13.21
CA SER A 85 1.91 -2.60 14.54
C SER A 85 1.16 -1.72 15.55
N SER A 86 1.27 -0.40 15.46
CA SER A 86 0.53 0.52 16.34
C SER A 86 -0.99 0.45 16.12
N ARG A 87 -1.42 0.30 14.86
CA ARG A 87 -2.84 0.13 14.53
C ARG A 87 -3.36 -1.21 15.03
N GLN A 88 -2.68 -2.30 14.69
CA GLN A 88 -3.03 -3.67 15.12
C GLN A 88 -3.05 -3.85 16.64
N ASN A 89 -2.15 -3.18 17.37
CA ASN A 89 -2.15 -3.21 18.84
C ASN A 89 -3.33 -2.44 19.46
N THR A 90 -3.88 -1.44 18.77
CA THR A 90 -5.08 -0.70 19.22
C THR A 90 -6.35 -1.56 19.09
N GLU A 91 -6.37 -2.53 18.17
CA GLU A 91 -7.49 -3.43 17.90
C GLU A 91 -7.53 -4.65 18.84
N ASN A 92 -6.44 -4.89 19.57
CA ASN A 92 -6.31 -6.00 20.52
C ASN A 92 -6.00 -5.54 21.96
N PRO A 93 -6.96 -4.95 22.69
CA PRO A 93 -6.77 -4.62 24.11
C PRO A 93 -6.82 -5.84 25.06
N MET A 94 -6.94 -7.09 24.57
CA MET A 94 -7.24 -8.26 25.43
C MET A 94 -6.13 -9.30 25.61
N SER A 95 -4.94 -9.16 25.00
CA SER A 95 -3.86 -10.16 25.19
C SER A 95 -2.87 -9.84 26.33
N ALA A 96 -3.11 -8.80 27.14
CA ALA A 96 -2.17 -8.34 28.17
C ALA A 96 -2.48 -8.86 29.59
N LYS A 97 -3.27 -9.93 29.76
CA LYS A 97 -3.54 -10.53 31.07
C LYS A 97 -3.78 -12.04 31.00
N GLU A 98 -2.72 -12.82 31.08
CA GLU A 98 -2.71 -14.16 31.71
C GLU A 98 -1.40 -14.34 32.47
#